data_AF-A0A7C1G8G8-F1
#
_entry.id   AF-A0A7C1G8G8-F1
#
_cell.length_a   1.000
_cell.length_b   1.000
_cell.length_c   1.000
_cell.angle_alpha   90.00
_cell.angle_beta   90.00
_cell.angle_gamma   90.00
#
_symmetry.space_group_name_H-M   'P 1'
#
loop_
_entity.id
_entity.type
_entity.pdbx_description
1 polymer ?
#
loop_
_entity_poly.entity_id
_entity_poly.type
_entity_poly.pdbx_seq_one_letter_code
_entity_poly.pdbx_strand_id
1 'polypeptide(L)'
;MEEIYEHLILPKNGIFGALYTLVKTGRSDGKTFADKLIAKYGIVTVPADSFYGGPVNAVRLSLVSVPWSEGDEEWISGVKALKQALHEITQ
;
A
#
# COMPACT_ATOMS: atom_id res chain seq x y z
N MET A 1 -23.89 -23.08 3.66
CA MET A 1 -23.34 -22.36 2.49
C MET A 1 -22.29 -21.46 3.10
N GLU A 2 -21.05 -21.53 2.66
CA GLU A 2 -19.97 -20.70 3.22
C GLU A 2 -20.27 -19.24 2.84
N GLU A 3 -20.26 -18.36 3.83
CA GLU A 3 -20.64 -16.96 3.63
C GLU A 3 -19.41 -16.15 3.22
N ILE A 4 -19.55 -15.19 2.30
CA ILE A 4 -18.43 -14.41 1.74
C ILE A 4 -17.59 -13.75 2.86
N TYR A 5 -18.22 -13.33 3.95
CA TYR A 5 -17.53 -12.70 5.07
C TYR A 5 -16.57 -13.63 5.80
N GLU A 6 -16.74 -14.95 5.72
CA GLU A 6 -15.85 -15.95 6.32
C GLU A 6 -14.48 -15.97 5.61
N HIS A 7 -14.41 -15.42 4.39
CA HIS A 7 -13.20 -15.26 3.58
C HIS A 7 -12.61 -13.84 3.60
N LEU A 8 -13.25 -12.91 4.30
CA LEU A 8 -12.83 -11.50 4.35
C LEU A 8 -12.28 -11.13 5.72
N ILE A 9 -11.05 -10.60 5.75
CA ILE A 9 -10.51 -9.96 6.96
C ILE A 9 -11.04 -8.53 6.99
N LEU A 10 -12.07 -8.31 7.80
CA LEU A 10 -12.72 -7.01 7.95
C LEU A 10 -12.27 -6.30 9.24
N PRO A 11 -12.10 -4.96 9.21
CA PRO A 11 -11.96 -4.18 10.42
C PRO A 11 -13.17 -4.42 11.36
N LYS A 12 -12.92 -4.78 12.61
CA LYS A 12 -13.98 -5.06 13.61
C LYS A 12 -14.81 -3.83 14.01
N ASN A 13 -14.49 -2.65 13.49
CA ASN A 13 -15.19 -1.40 13.75
C ASN A 13 -16.42 -1.19 12.85
N GLY A 14 -16.73 -2.11 11.92
CA GLY A 14 -17.92 -2.05 11.08
C GLY A 14 -17.93 -0.94 10.03
N ILE A 15 -16.82 -0.19 9.89
CA ILE A 15 -16.71 0.90 8.92
C ILE A 15 -15.94 0.36 7.70
N PHE A 16 -16.68 0.07 6.63
CA PHE A 16 -16.10 -0.16 5.30
C PHE A 16 -15.65 1.18 4.70
N GLY A 17 -14.56 1.72 5.22
CA GLY A 17 -13.80 2.82 4.62
C GLY A 17 -12.66 2.23 3.79
N ALA A 18 -12.32 2.82 2.65
CA ALA A 18 -11.23 2.33 1.82
C ALA A 18 -9.95 2.15 2.65
N LEU A 19 -9.49 0.91 2.84
CA LEU A 19 -8.29 0.55 3.61
C LEU A 19 -7.00 0.77 2.81
N TYR A 20 -7.06 1.71 1.88
CA TYR A 20 -6.03 1.93 0.89
C TYR A 20 -5.88 3.42 0.64
N THR A 21 -4.66 3.84 0.37
CA THR A 21 -4.37 5.17 -0.16
C THR A 21 -3.69 5.07 -1.51
N LEU A 22 -3.97 6.03 -2.40
CA LEU A 22 -3.22 6.21 -3.63
C LEU A 22 -2.07 7.17 -3.37
N VAL A 23 -0.86 6.68 -3.61
CA VAL A 23 0.39 7.42 -3.45
C VAL A 23 0.87 7.85 -4.82
N LYS A 24 1.04 9.15 -5.04
CA LYS A 24 1.65 9.68 -6.28
C LYS A 24 3.15 9.37 -6.28
N THR A 25 3.66 8.87 -7.40
CA THR A 25 5.07 8.45 -7.57
C THR A 25 5.94 9.49 -8.29
N GLY A 26 5.42 10.71 -8.47
CA GLY A 26 6.14 11.79 -9.14
C GLY A 26 6.33 11.51 -10.64
N ARG A 27 7.59 11.47 -11.10
CA ARG A 27 7.94 11.20 -12.51
C ARG A 27 8.12 9.71 -12.82
N SER A 28 8.29 8.88 -11.78
CA SER A 28 8.46 7.43 -11.94
C SER A 28 7.13 6.76 -12.23
N ASP A 29 7.10 5.81 -13.17
CA ASP A 29 5.93 4.98 -13.40
C ASP A 29 5.63 4.11 -12.16
N GLY A 30 4.34 3.83 -11.92
CA GLY A 30 3.90 3.13 -10.72
C GLY A 30 4.51 1.74 -10.55
N LYS A 31 4.79 1.03 -11.65
CA LYS A 31 5.39 -0.31 -11.61
C LYS A 31 6.85 -0.25 -11.18
N THR A 32 7.67 0.55 -11.83
CA THR A 32 9.07 0.75 -11.45
C THR A 32 9.20 1.26 -10.02
N PHE A 33 8.31 2.15 -9.59
CA PHE A 33 8.28 2.61 -8.21
C PHE A 33 8.00 1.46 -7.24
N ALA A 34 6.96 0.66 -7.48
CA ALA A 34 6.61 -0.49 -6.64
C ALA A 34 7.74 -1.52 -6.57
N ASP A 35 8.37 -1.84 -7.71
CA ASP A 35 9.48 -2.81 -7.80
C ASP A 35 10.70 -2.33 -6.97
N LYS A 36 11.04 -1.04 -7.04
CA LYS A 36 12.11 -0.45 -6.20
C LYS A 36 11.75 -0.44 -4.72
N LEU A 37 10.49 -0.16 -4.41
CA LEU A 37 10.00 0.01 -3.05
C LEU A 37 10.06 -1.31 -2.28
N ILE A 38 9.61 -2.42 -2.89
CA ILE A 38 9.71 -3.75 -2.28
C ILE A 38 11.17 -4.23 -2.20
N ALA A 39 11.96 -4.03 -3.25
CA ALA A 39 13.35 -4.52 -3.27
C ALA A 39 14.27 -3.82 -2.26
N LYS A 40 14.08 -2.51 -2.03
CA LYS A 40 14.93 -1.73 -1.13
C LYS A 40 14.42 -1.65 0.31
N TYR A 41 13.10 -1.61 0.50
CA TYR A 41 12.51 -1.32 1.81
C TYR A 41 11.56 -2.42 2.30
N GLY A 42 11.33 -3.48 1.50
CA GLY A 42 10.39 -4.55 1.85
C GLY A 42 8.93 -4.10 1.87
N ILE A 43 8.60 -2.90 1.36
CA ILE A 43 7.25 -2.36 1.39
C ILE A 43 6.49 -2.82 0.15
N VAL A 44 5.38 -3.50 0.37
CA VAL A 44 4.50 -4.01 -0.69
C VAL A 44 3.49 -2.94 -1.10
N THR A 45 3.43 -2.66 -2.39
CA THR A 45 2.42 -1.79 -3.01
C THR A 45 1.90 -2.41 -4.30
N VAL A 46 0.74 -1.96 -4.77
CA VAL A 46 0.15 -2.39 -6.05
C VAL A 46 0.23 -1.23 -7.03
N PRO A 47 0.89 -1.37 -8.20
CA PRO A 47 0.88 -0.36 -9.26
C PRO A 47 -0.54 0.04 -9.67
N ALA A 48 -0.77 1.33 -9.91
CA ALA A 48 -2.13 1.81 -10.15
C ALA A 48 -2.64 1.53 -11.58
N ASP A 49 -1.76 1.17 -12.50
CA ASP A 49 -2.09 0.90 -13.91
C ASP A 49 -3.24 -0.09 -14.09
N SER A 50 -3.29 -1.12 -13.25
CA SER A 50 -4.34 -2.14 -13.24
C SER A 50 -5.73 -1.61 -12.86
N PHE A 51 -5.82 -0.45 -12.19
CA PHE A 51 -7.11 0.19 -11.86
C PHE A 51 -7.58 1.17 -12.94
N TYR A 52 -6.67 1.66 -13.77
CA TYR A 52 -6.95 2.74 -14.73
C TYR A 52 -6.80 2.32 -16.20
N GLY A 53 -6.37 1.08 -16.47
CA GLY A 53 -6.27 0.53 -17.82
C GLY A 53 -5.09 1.07 -18.64
N GLY A 54 -4.09 1.67 -18.00
CA GLY A 54 -2.92 2.24 -18.66
C GLY A 54 -1.88 2.78 -17.67
N PRO A 55 -0.73 3.27 -18.13
CA PRO A 55 0.34 3.76 -17.26
C PRO A 55 -0.13 4.91 -16.37
N VAL A 56 0.07 4.77 -15.06
CA VAL A 56 -0.23 5.80 -14.06
C VAL A 56 0.95 5.94 -13.09
N ASN A 57 1.32 7.18 -12.80
CA ASN A 57 2.34 7.53 -11.80
C ASN A 57 1.74 7.51 -10.38
N ALA A 58 1.19 6.36 -10.01
CA ALA A 58 0.66 6.11 -8.68
C ALA A 58 0.78 4.64 -8.30
N VAL A 59 0.80 4.39 -6.99
CA VAL A 59 0.66 3.05 -6.40
C VAL A 59 -0.41 3.06 -5.32
N ARG A 60 -1.10 1.94 -5.15
CA ARG A 60 -2.01 1.69 -4.04
C ARG A 60 -1.22 1.10 -2.88
N LEU A 61 -1.28 1.75 -1.73
CA LEU A 61 -0.74 1.27 -0.46
C LEU A 61 -1.88 0.79 0.43
N SER A 62 -1.71 -0.37 1.06
CA SER A 62 -2.63 -0.84 2.10
C SER A 62 -2.37 -0.10 3.42
N LEU A 63 -3.43 0.32 4.09
CA LEU A 63 -3.39 0.97 5.40
C LEU A 63 -3.51 -0.02 6.57
N VAL A 64 -3.71 -1.30 6.28
CA VAL A 64 -3.94 -2.37 7.27
C VAL A 64 -2.96 -3.53 7.13
N SER A 65 -1.92 -3.40 6.31
CA SER A 65 -0.99 -4.47 5.97
C SER A 65 0.10 -4.74 7.02
N VAL A 66 -0.17 -4.50 8.30
CA VAL A 66 0.68 -5.00 9.38
C VAL A 66 -0.08 -6.15 10.04
N PRO A 67 0.12 -7.39 9.57
CA PRO A 67 -0.57 -8.52 10.16
C PRO A 67 0.18 -8.86 11.46
N TRP A 68 -0.56 -8.91 12.57
CA TRP A 68 -0.13 -9.51 13.85
C TRP A 68 0.71 -8.68 14.83
N SER A 69 0.84 -7.36 14.65
CA SER A 69 1.42 -6.50 15.69
C SER A 69 0.34 -5.98 16.65
N GLU A 70 0.54 -6.15 17.96
CA GLU A 70 -0.19 -5.36 18.95
C GLU A 70 0.33 -3.92 18.91
N GLY A 71 -0.55 -2.93 18.74
CA GLY A 71 -0.17 -1.51 18.64
C GLY A 71 0.02 -0.99 17.21
N ASP A 72 0.55 0.23 17.07
CA ASP A 72 0.71 0.95 15.80
C ASP A 72 2.18 1.22 15.42
N GLU A 73 3.14 0.72 16.19
CA GLU A 73 4.57 1.03 16.07
C GLU A 73 5.16 0.54 14.74
N GLU A 74 4.83 -0.70 14.36
CA GLU A 74 5.25 -1.29 13.08
C GLU A 74 4.62 -0.56 11.90
N TRP A 75 3.36 -0.11 12.05
CA TRP A 75 2.70 0.72 11.06
C TRP A 75 3.39 2.08 10.91
N ILE A 76 3.71 2.75 12.03
CA ILE A 76 4.47 4.03 12.03
C ILE A 76 5.84 3.85 11.35
N SER A 77 6.54 2.75 11.65
CA SER A 77 7.82 2.42 11.01
C SER A 77 7.67 2.26 9.49
N GLY A 78 6.65 1.51 9.05
CA GLY A 78 6.32 1.36 7.63
C GLY A 78 6.01 2.69 6.94
N VAL A 79 5.25 3.59 7.58
CA VAL A 79 4.94 4.93 7.07
C VAL A 79 6.20 5.80 6.97
N LYS A 80 7.11 5.73 7.94
CA LYS A 80 8.40 6.44 7.90
C LYS A 80 9.28 5.94 6.76
N ALA A 81 9.40 4.63 6.59
CA ALA A 81 10.15 4.01 5.51
C ALA A 81 9.55 4.39 4.14
N LEU A 82 8.22 4.44 4.01
CA LEU A 82 7.55 4.94 2.81
C LEU A 82 7.89 6.41 2.52
N LYS A 83 7.87 7.28 3.54
CA LYS A 83 8.21 8.70 3.37
C LYS A 83 9.64 8.88 2.85
N GLN A 84 10.59 8.11 3.41
CA GLN A 84 11.97 8.11 2.94
C GLN A 84 12.08 7.60 1.49
N ALA A 85 11.42 6.47 1.19
CA ALA A 85 11.42 5.92 -0.15
C ALA A 85 10.78 6.87 -1.19
N LEU A 86 9.72 7.59 -0.83
CA LEU A 86 9.16 8.63 -1.68
C LEU A 86 10.17 9.72 -1.97
N HIS A 87 10.95 10.16 -0.97
CA HIS A 87 11.99 11.15 -1.20
C HIS A 87 13.10 10.64 -2.14
N GLU A 88 13.57 9.41 -1.95
CA GLU A 88 14.72 8.86 -2.69
C GLU A 88 14.38 8.32 -4.09
N ILE A 89 13.16 7.82 -4.31
CA ILE A 89 12.75 7.19 -5.57
C ILE A 89 12.08 8.20 -6.54
N THR A 90 11.55 9.32 -6.03
CA THR A 90 10.85 10.32 -6.86
C THR A 90 11.73 11.47 -7.35
N GLN A 91 12.98 11.54 -6.88
CA GLN A 91 14.06 12.37 -7.45
C GLN A 91 14.53 11.78 -8.78
#